data_AF-A0AAW1JD88-F1
#
_entry.id   AF-A0AAW1JD88-F1
#
_cell.length_a   1.000
_cell.length_b   1.000
_cell.length_c   1.000
_cell.angle_alpha   90.00
_cell.angle_beta   90.00
_cell.angle_gamma   90.00
#
_symmetry.space_group_name_H-M   'P 1'
#
loop_
_entity.id
_entity.type
_entity.pdbx_description
1 polymer ?
#
loop_
_entity_poly.entity_id
_entity_poly.type
_entity_poly.pdbx_seq_one_letter_code
_entity_poly.pdbx_strand_id
1 'polypeptide(L)'
;MAIVDATYKSLGAKGRFSDGGIFSGSALEKRLEKGQDLPADAPLYDGGRLMPFVVVRDAAFPLMKHLMRPYPGRQASGNRRLENFNYRSSRARRIVKNAFGILCARWRV
;
A
#
# COMPACT_ATOMS: atom_id res chain seq x y z
N MET A 1 9.15 -0.57 -5.60
CA MET A 1 7.70 -0.33 -5.40
C MET A 1 6.83 -0.95 -6.50
N ALA A 2 5.80 -1.72 -6.13
CA ALA A 2 4.76 -2.15 -7.06
C ALA A 2 3.38 -2.01 -6.39
N ILE A 3 2.43 -1.50 -7.15
CA ILE A 3 1.00 -1.44 -6.79
C ILE A 3 0.36 -2.54 -7.60
N VAL A 4 -0.46 -3.36 -6.95
CA VAL A 4 -1.27 -4.36 -7.65
C VAL A 4 -2.72 -3.99 -7.41
N ASP A 5 -3.30 -3.34 -8.41
CA ASP A 5 -4.73 -3.27 -8.66
C ASP A 5 -4.93 -3.66 -10.13
N ALA A 6 -6.08 -4.24 -10.49
CA ALA A 6 -6.33 -4.90 -11.77
C ALA A 6 -6.16 -4.00 -13.02
N THR A 7 -5.94 -2.69 -12.85
CA THR A 7 -5.82 -1.70 -13.93
C THR A 7 -4.65 -0.70 -13.81
N TYR A 8 -3.81 -0.75 -12.77
CA TYR A 8 -2.81 0.31 -12.55
C TYR A 8 -1.35 -0.12 -12.66
N LYS A 9 -0.61 0.57 -13.54
CA LYS A 9 0.82 0.38 -13.84
C LYS A 9 1.72 0.65 -12.61
N SER A 10 2.70 -0.23 -12.39
CA SER A 10 3.72 -0.09 -11.36
C SER A 10 4.80 0.93 -11.73
N LEU A 11 5.09 1.89 -10.84
CA LEU A 11 6.30 2.71 -10.88
C LEU A 11 7.33 2.09 -9.93
N GLY A 12 8.40 1.52 -10.49
CA GLY A 12 9.58 1.07 -9.74
C GLY A 12 10.83 1.77 -10.27
N ALA A 13 11.66 2.33 -9.40
CA ALA A 13 12.93 2.95 -9.78
C ALA A 13 14.12 2.09 -9.33
N LYS A 14 15.21 2.13 -10.10
CA LYS A 14 16.43 1.36 -9.87
C LYS A 14 17.20 1.93 -8.67
N GLY A 15 17.77 1.03 -7.87
CA GLY A 15 18.29 1.27 -6.51
C GLY A 15 19.24 2.46 -6.36
N ARG A 16 18.80 3.45 -5.57
CA ARG A 16 19.64 4.33 -4.73
C ARG A 16 18.81 5.13 -3.72
N PHE A 17 17.52 5.35 -4.01
CA PHE A 17 16.57 6.04 -3.15
C PHE A 17 15.67 5.06 -2.41
N SER A 18 15.30 5.38 -1.17
CA SER A 18 14.28 4.62 -0.45
C SER A 18 12.96 4.71 -1.21
N ASP A 19 12.14 3.65 -1.13
CA ASP A 19 10.81 3.63 -1.78
C ASP A 19 9.95 4.84 -1.32
N GLY A 20 10.09 5.27 -0.07
CA GLY A 20 9.46 6.50 0.46
C GLY A 20 10.06 7.80 -0.10
N GLY A 21 11.36 7.84 -0.39
CA GLY A 21 12.02 8.98 -1.02
C GLY A 21 11.68 9.12 -2.50
N ILE A 22 11.48 8.01 -3.22
CA ILE A 22 10.97 8.02 -4.61
C ILE A 22 9.51 8.47 -4.65
N PHE A 23 8.75 8.11 -3.63
CA PHE A 23 7.35 8.51 -3.50
C PHE A 23 7.20 10.00 -3.21
N SER A 24 8.05 10.56 -2.34
CA SER A 24 8.06 11.97 -1.99
C SER A 24 8.32 12.87 -3.20
N GLY A 25 7.40 13.80 -3.46
CA GLY A 25 7.39 14.68 -4.63
C GLY A 25 6.89 14.06 -5.93
N SER A 26 6.54 12.77 -5.94
CA SER A 26 6.11 12.07 -7.16
C SER A 26 4.71 12.47 -7.62
N ALA A 27 4.42 12.27 -8.91
CA ALA A 27 3.06 12.44 -9.43
C ALA A 27 2.05 11.50 -8.75
N LEU A 28 2.50 10.34 -8.28
CA LEU A 28 1.67 9.39 -7.55
C LEU A 28 1.25 9.92 -6.18
N GLU A 29 2.18 10.54 -5.44
CA GLU A 29 1.86 11.18 -4.15
C GLU A 29 0.79 12.26 -4.33
N LYS A 30 1.00 13.18 -5.29
CA LYS A 30 0.05 14.26 -5.58
C LYS A 30 -1.33 13.75 -6.00
N ARG A 31 -1.40 12.65 -6.77
CA ARG A 31 -2.67 12.01 -7.17
C ARG A 31 -3.37 11.38 -5.98
N LEU A 32 -2.64 10.65 -5.13
CA LEU A 32 -3.19 10.04 -3.91
C LEU A 32 -3.67 11.08 -2.90
N GLU A 33 -2.97 12.21 -2.77
CA GLU A 33 -3.43 13.33 -1.93
C GLU A 33 -4.76 13.91 -2.40
N LYS A 34 -4.93 14.02 -3.72
CA LYS A 34 -6.17 14.51 -4.34
C LYS A 34 -7.28 13.47 -4.45
N GLY A 35 -7.01 12.22 -4.08
CA GLY A 35 -7.93 11.10 -4.31
C GLY A 35 -8.21 10.84 -5.79
N GLN A 36 -7.32 11.28 -6.69
CA GLN A 36 -7.45 11.08 -8.12
C GLN A 36 -7.22 9.60 -8.45
N ASP A 37 -8.02 9.07 -9.37
CA ASP A 37 -7.94 7.69 -9.87
C ASP A 37 -8.25 6.60 -8.84
N LEU A 38 -8.87 6.99 -7.72
CA LEU A 38 -9.46 6.07 -6.75
C LEU A 38 -10.98 6.03 -6.91
N PRO A 39 -11.62 4.89 -6.65
CA PRO A 39 -13.07 4.84 -6.56
C PRO A 39 -13.57 5.80 -5.47
N ALA A 40 -14.80 6.30 -5.65
CA ALA A 40 -15.47 7.09 -4.62
C ALA A 40 -15.62 6.28 -3.33
N ASP A 41 -15.62 6.98 -2.18
CA ASP A 41 -15.77 6.35 -0.87
C ASP A 41 -17.02 5.47 -0.85
N ALA A 42 -16.88 4.24 -0.36
CA ALA A 42 -17.94 3.25 -0.34
C ALA A 42 -18.11 2.66 1.06
N PRO A 43 -19.33 2.26 1.45
CA PRO A 43 -19.55 1.61 2.73
C PRO A 43 -19.01 0.17 2.69
N LEU A 44 -18.49 -0.30 3.83
CA LEU A 44 -17.99 -1.69 3.95
C LEU A 44 -19.11 -2.73 4.09
N TYR A 45 -20.31 -2.28 4.45
CA TYR A 45 -21.52 -3.07 4.64
C TYR A 45 -22.75 -2.14 4.50
N ASP A 46 -23.92 -2.69 4.21
CA ASP A 46 -25.14 -1.91 4.01
C ASP A 46 -25.47 -1.04 5.24
N GLY A 47 -25.68 0.26 5.01
CA GLY A 47 -25.89 1.25 6.08
C GLY A 47 -24.63 1.64 6.86
N GLY A 48 -23.46 1.14 6.47
CA GLY A 48 -22.18 1.47 7.09
C GLY A 48 -21.68 2.87 6.72
N ARG A 49 -20.66 3.33 7.47
CA ARG A 49 -19.97 4.60 7.18
C ARG A 49 -19.20 4.49 5.86
N LEU A 50 -19.24 5.55 5.05
CA LEU A 50 -18.40 5.68 3.86
C LEU A 50 -16.92 5.66 4.24
N MET A 51 -16.17 4.75 3.63
CA MET A 51 -14.74 4.58 3.86
C MET A 51 -13.98 4.82 2.55
N PRO A 52 -12.86 5.55 2.61
CA PRO A 52 -12.03 5.75 1.45
C PRO A 52 -11.31 4.47 1.06
N PHE A 53 -11.09 4.30 -0.24
CA PHE A 53 -10.17 3.30 -0.74
C PHE A 53 -8.73 3.74 -0.45
N VAL A 54 -7.91 2.82 0.05
CA VAL A 54 -6.55 3.09 0.49
C VAL A 54 -5.56 2.12 -0.11
N VAL A 55 -4.37 2.62 -0.47
CA VAL A 55 -3.25 1.80 -0.89
C VAL A 55 -2.43 1.40 0.33
N VAL A 56 -2.12 0.12 0.47
CA VAL A 56 -1.31 -0.41 1.58
C VAL A 56 0.18 -0.40 1.22
N ARG A 57 1.00 0.14 2.12
CA ARG A 57 2.46 0.29 1.94
C ARG A 57 3.26 -0.24 3.12
N ASP A 58 4.58 -0.23 2.97
CA ASP A 58 5.50 -0.51 4.06
C ASP A 58 5.67 0.70 5.00
N ALA A 59 6.43 0.50 6.08
CA ALA A 59 6.64 1.50 7.12
C ALA A 59 7.48 2.72 6.68
N ALA A 60 8.18 2.64 5.54
CA ALA A 60 8.99 3.73 5.01
C ALA A 60 8.15 4.83 4.33
N PHE A 61 6.85 4.57 4.12
CA PHE A 61 5.92 5.56 3.57
C PHE A 61 5.27 6.41 4.66
N PRO A 62 4.87 7.65 4.35
CA PRO A 62 4.03 8.45 5.23
C PRO A 62 2.62 7.85 5.33
N LEU A 63 1.93 8.14 6.44
CA LEU A 63 0.50 7.86 6.56
C LEU A 63 -0.28 9.01 5.90
N MET A 64 -1.18 8.70 4.96
CA MET A 64 -2.03 9.68 4.27
C MET A 64 -3.47 9.16 4.17
N LYS A 65 -4.43 10.01 3.78
CA LYS A 65 -5.85 9.62 3.64
C LYS A 65 -6.04 8.36 2.80
N HIS A 66 -5.35 8.29 1.65
CA HIS A 66 -5.44 7.18 0.70
C HIS A 66 -4.20 6.27 0.75
N LEU A 67 -3.35 6.39 1.78
CA LEU A 67 -2.12 5.62 1.93
C LEU A 67 -1.97 5.12 3.36
N MET A 68 -2.13 3.82 3.56
CA MET A 68 -1.96 3.19 4.87
C MET A 68 -0.63 2.47 4.98
N ARG A 69 0.02 2.64 6.14
CA ARG A 69 1.23 1.92 6.54
C ARG A 69 0.93 1.05 7.77
N PRO A 70 1.68 -0.05 8.00
CA PRO A 70 1.54 -0.84 9.21
C PRO A 70 1.81 -0.01 10.46
N TYR A 71 1.12 -0.34 11.54
CA TYR A 71 1.38 0.23 12.84
C TYR A 71 2.79 -0.16 13.32
N PRO A 72 3.54 0.76 13.94
CA PRO A 72 4.83 0.46 14.55
C PRO A 72 4.73 -0.72 15.53
N GLY A 73 5.73 -1.61 15.54
CA GLY A 73 5.71 -2.83 16.36
C GLY A 73 5.41 -2.56 17.84
N ARG A 74 5.98 -1.49 18.40
CA ARG A 74 5.72 -1.08 19.80
C ARG A 74 4.26 -0.70 20.08
N GLN A 75 3.54 -0.15 19.10
CA GLN A 75 2.13 0.22 19.24
C GLN A 75 1.21 -0.98 19.00
N ALA A 76 1.62 -1.89 18.10
CA ALA A 76 0.85 -3.10 17.81
C ALA A 76 0.95 -4.12 18.94
N SER A 77 2.13 -4.29 19.57
CA SER A 77 2.36 -5.26 20.63
C SER A 77 1.37 -5.11 21.79
N GLY A 78 0.56 -6.14 22.03
CA GLY A 78 -0.44 -6.13 23.10
C GLY A 78 -1.79 -5.51 22.70
N ASN A 79 -1.91 -4.97 21.49
CA ASN A 79 -3.18 -4.53 20.91
C ASN A 79 -3.60 -5.45 19.76
N ARG A 80 -4.49 -6.39 20.08
CA ARG A 80 -4.97 -7.42 19.14
C ARG A 80 -5.55 -6.84 17.84
N ARG A 81 -6.18 -5.66 17.88
CA ARG A 81 -6.76 -5.03 16.68
C ARG A 81 -5.67 -4.54 15.73
N LEU A 82 -4.63 -3.92 16.26
CA LEU A 82 -3.49 -3.41 15.49
C LEU A 82 -2.62 -4.55 14.97
N GLU A 83 -2.43 -5.61 15.76
CA GLU A 83 -1.77 -6.84 15.32
C GLU A 83 -2.52 -7.49 14.14
N ASN A 84 -3.85 -7.61 14.24
CA ASN A 84 -4.67 -8.16 13.18
C ASN A 84 -4.57 -7.33 11.90
N PHE A 85 -4.56 -5.99 12.00
CA PHE A 85 -4.33 -5.11 10.86
C PHE A 85 -2.95 -5.34 10.22
N ASN A 86 -1.89 -5.33 11.03
CA ASN A 86 -0.53 -5.56 10.56
C ASN A 86 -0.36 -6.94 9.92
N TYR A 87 -0.98 -7.97 10.48
CA TYR A 87 -0.99 -9.31 9.93
C TYR A 87 -1.66 -9.36 8.54
N ARG A 88 -2.84 -8.74 8.39
CA ARG A 88 -3.54 -8.66 7.10
C ARG A 88 -2.73 -7.89 6.06
N SER A 89 -2.15 -6.76 6.45
CA SER A 89 -1.25 -5.97 5.61
C SER A 89 -0.03 -6.77 5.14
N SER A 90 0.60 -7.52 6.05
CA SER A 90 1.72 -8.42 5.73
C SER A 90 1.31 -9.52 4.75
N ARG A 91 0.13 -10.14 4.93
CA ARG A 91 -0.39 -11.17 4.03
C ARG A 91 -0.59 -10.63 2.61
N ALA A 92 -1.21 -9.46 2.47
CA ALA A 92 -1.38 -8.81 1.16
C ALA A 92 -0.04 -8.56 0.47
N ARG A 93 0.95 -8.04 1.20
CA ARG A 93 2.31 -7.82 0.68
C ARG A 93 3.01 -9.11 0.25
N ARG A 94 2.84 -10.21 0.98
CA ARG A 94 3.44 -11.51 0.61
C ARG A 94 2.94 -11.99 -0.74
N ILE A 95 1.65 -11.84 -1.03
CA ILE A 95 1.06 -12.23 -2.33
C ILE A 95 1.74 -11.44 -3.46
N VAL A 96 1.82 -10.12 -3.32
CA VAL A 96 2.46 -9.25 -4.29
C VAL A 96 3.94 -9.63 -4.47
N LYS A 97 4.69 -9.79 -3.38
CA LYS A 97 6.10 -10.16 -3.43
C LYS A 97 6.33 -11.51 -4.12
N ASN A 98 5.48 -12.49 -3.86
CA ASN A 98 5.55 -13.80 -4.49
C ASN A 98 5.27 -13.71 -6.00
N ALA A 99 4.25 -12.94 -6.40
CA ALA A 99 3.96 -12.70 -7.82
C ALA A 99 5.16 -12.06 -8.54
N PHE A 100 5.77 -11.02 -7.95
CA PHE A 100 6.98 -10.42 -8.48
C PHE A 100 8.17 -11.38 -8.50
N GLY A 101 8.34 -12.20 -7.46
CA GLY A 101 9.38 -13.23 -7.41
C GLY A 101 9.27 -14.25 -8.54
N ILE A 102 8.04 -14.69 -8.84
CA ILE A 102 7.76 -15.60 -9.97
C ILE A 102 8.07 -14.90 -11.30
N LEU A 103 7.66 -13.64 -11.46
CA LEU A 103 7.93 -12.86 -12.67
C LEU A 103 9.45 -12.66 -12.89
N CYS A 104 10.19 -12.24 -11.86
CA CYS A 104 11.65 -12.11 -11.93
C CYS A 104 12.33 -13.44 -12.23
N ALA A 105 11.91 -14.54 -11.60
CA ALA A 105 12.47 -15.87 -11.85
C ALA A 105 12.23 -16.34 -13.28
N ARG A 106 11.03 -16.08 -13.83
CA ARG A 106 10.63 -16.50 -15.18
C ARG A 106 11.28 -15.66 -16.28
N TRP A 107 11.34 -14.35 -16.08
CA TRP A 107 11.75 -13.40 -17.13
C TRP A 107 13.15 -12.82 -16.93
N ARG A 108 13.85 -13.20 -15.85
CA ARG A 108 15.20 -12.74 -15.49
C ARG A 108 15.35 -11.22 -15.51
N VAL A 109 14.32 -10.52 -15.02
CA VAL A 109 14.26 -9.06 -14.89
C VAL A 109 14.80 -8.62 -13.53
#